data_AF-A0A372EIJ3-F1
#
_entry.id   AF-A0A372EIJ3-F1
#
_cell.length_a   1.000
_cell.length_b   1.000
_cell.length_c   1.000
_cell.angle_alpha   90.00
_cell.angle_beta   90.00
_cell.angle_gamma   90.00
#
_symmetry.space_group_name_H-M   'P 1'
#
loop_
_entity.id
_entity.type
_entity.pdbx_description
1 polymer ?
#
loop_
_entity_poly.entity_id
_entity_poly.type
_entity_poly.pdbx_seq_one_letter_code
_entity_poly.pdbx_strand_id
1 'polypeptide(L)'
;MSFMLEQLFGPAPHGVSPNERALRSDDGVLLRFSADADDDRLTLMSSPGRLPAAHVAPATWHHTLNHGGFEHMRCSLLTMPATDPPWQRLCLLDVWCRHGLQAHRLQAWLDDHARRHRAWLHLLAEGGHQGIARPNEGFAARSAMAAAHDLSGRFV
;
A
#
# COMPACT_ATOMS: atom_id res chain seq x y z
N MET A 1 1.77 11.57 23.09
CA MET A 1 2.51 10.88 22.03
C MET A 1 1.60 9.82 21.48
N SER A 2 1.20 9.94 20.22
CA SER A 2 0.50 8.88 19.51
C SER A 2 1.52 8.26 18.56
N PHE A 3 1.56 6.93 18.57
CA PHE A 3 2.35 6.12 17.65
C PHE A 3 1.42 5.01 17.18
N MET A 4 0.40 5.36 16.38
CA MET A 4 -0.67 4.46 15.97
C MET A 4 -0.13 3.17 15.35
N LEU A 5 0.93 3.27 14.55
CA LEU A 5 1.62 2.12 13.98
C LEU A 5 2.34 1.26 15.03
N GLU A 6 2.85 1.86 16.10
CA GLU A 6 3.43 1.09 17.20
C GLU A 6 2.38 0.35 18.01
N GLN A 7 1.17 0.89 18.11
CA GLN A 7 0.05 0.19 18.75
C GLN A 7 -0.42 -1.01 17.92
N LEU A 8 -0.34 -0.94 16.59
CA LEU A 8 -0.75 -2.02 15.70
C LEU A 8 0.33 -3.08 15.48
N PHE A 9 1.59 -2.65 15.39
CA PHE A 9 2.70 -3.49 14.91
C PHE A 9 3.88 -3.58 15.88
N GLY A 10 3.81 -2.89 17.02
CA GLY A 10 4.92 -2.79 17.95
C GLY A 10 5.97 -1.73 17.55
N PRO A 11 7.03 -1.58 18.36
CA PRO A 11 8.02 -0.53 18.22
C PRO A 11 8.67 -0.54 16.84
N ALA A 12 9.03 0.65 16.35
CA ALA A 12 9.67 0.77 15.05
C ALA A 12 11.07 0.11 15.07
N PRO A 13 11.48 -0.58 13.99
CA PRO A 13 12.86 -1.01 13.84
C PRO A 13 13.84 0.17 13.90
N HIS A 14 15.05 -0.07 14.39
CA HIS A 14 16.08 0.98 14.46
C HIS A 14 16.35 1.58 13.07
N GLY A 15 16.35 2.91 13.00
CA GLY A 15 16.58 3.65 11.74
C GLY A 15 15.35 3.78 10.84
N VAL A 16 14.20 3.24 11.24
CA VAL A 16 12.92 3.42 10.53
C VAL A 16 12.07 4.45 11.26
N SER A 17 11.38 5.31 10.50
CA SER A 17 10.43 6.27 11.06
C SER A 17 9.33 5.54 11.85
N PRO A 18 8.95 5.99 13.06
CA PRO A 18 7.84 5.41 13.80
C PRO A 18 6.51 5.50 13.04
N ASN A 19 6.40 6.44 12.10
CA ASN A 19 5.21 6.68 11.29
C ASN A 19 5.21 5.87 9.98
N GLU A 20 6.16 4.96 9.78
CA GLU A 20 6.16 4.06 8.61
C GLU A 20 6.29 2.59 9.02
N ARG A 21 5.54 1.72 8.36
CA ARG A 21 5.73 0.26 8.44
C ARG A 21 5.65 -0.35 7.06
N ALA A 22 6.38 -1.45 6.85
CA ALA A 22 6.25 -2.27 5.65
C ALA A 22 6.04 -3.71 6.09
N LEU A 23 5.04 -4.36 5.50
CA LEU A 23 4.73 -5.77 5.72
C LEU A 23 4.61 -6.47 4.38
N ARG A 24 4.88 -7.77 4.36
CA ARG A 24 4.56 -8.62 3.22
C ARG A 24 3.41 -9.52 3.63
N SER A 25 2.31 -9.48 2.88
CA SER A 25 1.22 -10.45 3.05
C SER A 25 1.72 -11.86 2.71
N ASP A 26 1.01 -12.89 3.16
CA ASP A 26 1.33 -14.29 2.87
C ASP A 26 1.43 -14.58 1.37
N ASP A 27 0.60 -13.90 0.56
CA ASP A 27 0.60 -13.98 -0.91
C ASP A 27 1.75 -13.17 -1.56
N GLY A 28 2.66 -12.60 -0.77
CA GLY A 28 3.85 -11.89 -1.26
C GLY A 28 3.64 -10.41 -1.60
N VAL A 29 2.43 -9.86 -1.45
CA VAL A 29 2.14 -8.43 -1.68
C VAL A 29 2.86 -7.57 -0.65
N LEU A 30 3.64 -6.58 -1.11
CA LEU A 30 4.27 -5.59 -0.24
C LEU A 30 3.26 -4.48 0.10
N LEU A 31 2.98 -4.37 1.39
CA LEU A 31 2.06 -3.42 2.01
C LEU A 31 2.88 -2.38 2.77
N ARG A 32 2.58 -1.10 2.53
CA ARG A 32 3.25 0.02 3.21
C ARG A 32 2.23 0.82 3.99
N PHE A 33 2.52 1.07 5.25
CA PHE A 33 1.74 1.93 6.10
C PHE A 33 2.47 3.23 6.33
N SER A 34 1.73 4.33 6.30
CA SER A 34 2.21 5.64 6.74
C SER A 34 1.15 6.31 7.59
N ALA A 35 1.53 6.76 8.78
CA ALA A 35 0.74 7.67 9.59
C ALA A 35 1.14 9.12 9.26
N ASP A 36 0.18 10.05 9.27
CA ASP A 36 0.49 11.47 9.20
C ASP A 36 1.15 11.98 10.51
N ALA A 37 1.69 13.19 10.49
CA ALA A 37 2.47 13.72 11.62
C ALA A 37 1.64 13.88 12.91
N ASP A 38 0.33 14.11 12.76
CA ASP A 38 -0.61 14.26 13.87
C ASP A 38 -1.28 12.95 14.27
N ASP A 39 -0.93 11.84 13.60
CA ASP A 39 -1.48 10.51 13.82
C ASP A 39 -3.02 10.47 13.65
N ASP A 40 -3.57 11.39 12.86
CA ASP A 40 -4.98 11.48 12.51
C ASP A 40 -5.36 10.53 11.38
N ARG A 41 -4.41 10.19 10.51
CA ARG A 41 -4.67 9.34 9.35
C ARG A 41 -3.64 8.25 9.19
N LEU A 42 -4.14 7.04 9.04
CA LEU A 42 -3.38 5.88 8.62
C LEU A 42 -3.64 5.61 7.14
N THR A 43 -2.56 5.53 6.36
CA THR A 43 -2.62 5.13 4.95
C THR A 43 -1.97 3.77 4.78
N LEU A 44 -2.69 2.82 4.22
CA LEU A 44 -2.16 1.56 3.69
C LEU A 44 -2.01 1.69 2.18
N MET A 45 -0.84 1.39 1.64
CA MET A 45 -0.53 1.48 0.22
C MET A 45 0.06 0.18 -0.31
N SER A 46 -0.35 -0.19 -1.52
CA SER A 46 0.31 -1.21 -2.33
C SER A 46 0.38 -0.77 -3.80
N SER A 47 1.25 -1.41 -4.58
CA SER A 47 1.47 -1.09 -6.00
C SER A 47 1.24 -2.33 -6.87
N PRO A 48 0.03 -2.55 -7.42
CA PRO A 48 -0.29 -3.72 -8.25
C PRO A 48 0.57 -3.84 -9.51
N GLY A 49 1.06 -2.73 -10.04
CA GLY A 49 1.86 -2.75 -11.25
C GLY A 49 2.12 -1.37 -11.80
N ARG A 50 2.38 -1.32 -13.10
CA ARG A 50 2.63 -0.11 -13.88
C ARG A 50 1.79 -0.12 -15.14
N LEU A 51 1.62 1.04 -15.76
CA LEU A 51 0.98 1.20 -17.06
C LEU A 51 1.72 2.26 -17.87
N PRO A 52 1.69 2.21 -19.21
CA PRO A 52 2.32 3.24 -20.02
C PRO A 52 1.65 4.60 -19.75
N ALA A 53 2.44 5.67 -19.65
CA ALA A 53 1.92 7.03 -19.42
C ALA A 53 0.89 7.45 -20.48
N ALA A 54 0.93 6.91 -21.70
CA ALA A 54 -0.06 7.19 -22.74
C ALA A 54 -1.50 6.78 -22.36
N HIS A 55 -1.67 5.82 -21.45
CA HIS A 55 -2.99 5.39 -20.95
C HIS A 55 -3.51 6.25 -19.80
N VAL A 56 -2.71 7.19 -19.31
CA VAL A 56 -3.01 8.05 -18.18
C VAL A 56 -3.01 9.49 -18.69
N ALA A 57 -4.09 10.23 -18.48
CA ALA A 57 -4.14 11.64 -18.85
C ALA A 57 -2.94 12.41 -18.26
N PRO A 58 -2.50 13.53 -18.87
CA PRO A 58 -1.30 14.25 -18.44
C PRO A 58 -1.40 14.84 -17.01
N ALA A 59 -2.59 14.89 -16.42
CA ALA A 59 -2.79 15.17 -15.00
C ALA A 59 -2.85 13.85 -14.21
N THR A 60 -2.18 13.78 -13.05
CA THR A 60 -2.19 12.64 -12.13
C THR A 60 -3.59 12.03 -12.01
N TRP A 61 -3.76 10.83 -12.56
CA TRP A 61 -5.02 10.10 -12.48
C TRP A 61 -5.22 9.64 -11.04
N HIS A 62 -6.32 10.06 -10.43
CA HIS A 62 -6.65 9.75 -9.06
C HIS A 62 -8.17 9.64 -8.92
N HIS A 63 -8.63 8.49 -8.45
CA HIS A 63 -10.02 8.23 -8.08
C HIS A 63 -10.10 7.85 -6.62
N THR A 64 -11.09 8.38 -5.91
CA THR A 64 -11.34 8.06 -4.50
C THR A 64 -12.80 7.69 -4.30
N LEU A 65 -13.06 6.60 -3.58
CA LEU A 65 -14.37 6.11 -3.23
C LEU A 65 -14.43 5.81 -1.72
N ASN A 66 -15.64 5.79 -1.15
CA ASN A 66 -15.82 5.29 0.21
C ASN A 66 -15.66 3.76 0.22
N HIS A 67 -15.08 3.20 1.28
CA HIS A 67 -14.96 1.76 1.41
C HIS A 67 -16.32 1.14 1.78
N GLY A 68 -16.79 0.15 1.03
CA GLY A 68 -18.12 -0.46 1.24
C GLY A 68 -18.27 -1.26 2.54
N GLY A 69 -17.17 -1.80 3.09
CA GLY A 69 -17.15 -2.62 4.31
C GLY A 69 -16.47 -2.03 5.56
N PHE A 70 -15.89 -0.81 5.46
CA PHE A 70 -15.18 -0.14 6.56
C PHE A 70 -15.63 1.31 6.63
N GLU A 71 -16.41 1.64 7.66
CA GLU A 71 -16.87 3.01 7.88
C GLU A 71 -15.68 3.96 8.09
N HIS A 72 -15.79 5.18 7.54
CA HIS A 72 -14.75 6.22 7.59
C HIS A 72 -13.44 5.89 6.87
N MET A 73 -13.38 4.78 6.11
CA MET A 73 -12.26 4.48 5.23
C MET A 73 -12.54 4.93 3.80
N ARG A 74 -11.52 5.49 3.15
CA ARG A 74 -11.55 5.84 1.72
C ARG A 74 -10.55 4.98 0.95
N CYS A 75 -11.01 4.39 -0.15
CA CYS A 75 -10.15 3.71 -1.12
C CYS A 75 -9.75 4.70 -2.21
N SER A 76 -8.47 4.84 -2.47
CA SER A 76 -7.97 5.58 -3.63
C SER A 76 -7.22 4.66 -4.58
N LEU A 77 -7.37 4.97 -5.86
CA LEU A 77 -6.55 4.44 -6.93
C LEU A 77 -5.90 5.63 -7.62
N LEU A 78 -4.57 5.63 -7.70
CA LEU A 78 -3.85 6.73 -8.34
C LEU A 78 -2.63 6.25 -9.11
N THR A 79 -2.15 7.09 -10.03
CA THR A 79 -0.89 6.88 -10.72
C THR A 79 0.20 7.79 -10.17
N MET A 80 1.40 7.25 -9.99
CA MET A 80 2.61 8.01 -9.66
C MET A 80 3.69 7.79 -10.72
N PRO A 81 4.60 8.76 -10.95
CA PRO A 81 5.75 8.55 -11.81
C PRO A 81 6.54 7.29 -11.39
N ALA A 82 6.82 6.40 -12.35
CA ALA A 82 7.74 5.29 -12.13
C ALA A 82 9.19 5.77 -12.31
N THR A 83 10.15 4.99 -11.81
CA THR A 83 11.58 5.27 -11.95
C THR A 83 12.09 5.07 -13.37
N ASP A 84 11.39 4.28 -14.19
CA ASP A 84 11.73 3.97 -15.57
C ASP A 84 10.65 4.50 -16.53
N PRO A 85 10.89 5.62 -17.24
CA PRO A 85 10.01 6.09 -18.29
C PRO A 85 9.83 5.04 -19.41
N PRO A 86 8.68 5.00 -20.12
CA PRO A 86 7.52 5.89 -20.02
C PRO A 86 6.46 5.39 -19.02
N TRP A 87 6.83 4.60 -18.02
CA TRP A 87 5.88 3.92 -17.15
C TRP A 87 5.37 4.82 -16.03
N GLN A 88 4.11 4.62 -15.65
CA GLN A 88 3.47 5.16 -14.45
C GLN A 88 3.15 3.99 -13.53
N ARG A 89 3.42 4.13 -12.24
CA ARG A 89 3.07 3.15 -11.21
C ARG A 89 1.59 3.32 -10.84
N LEU A 90 0.85 2.22 -10.81
CA LEU A 90 -0.49 2.18 -10.23
C LEU A 90 -0.38 1.94 -8.72
N CYS A 91 -1.00 2.79 -7.93
CA CYS A 91 -1.03 2.70 -6.47
C CYS A 91 -2.46 2.53 -5.98
N LEU A 92 -2.66 1.56 -5.09
CA LEU A 92 -3.87 1.41 -4.29
C LEU A 92 -3.59 1.97 -2.90
N LEU A 93 -4.50 2.81 -2.40
CA LEU A 93 -4.42 3.37 -1.06
C LEU A 93 -5.73 3.11 -0.31
N ASP A 94 -5.63 2.73 0.95
CA ASP A 94 -6.72 2.85 1.91
C ASP A 94 -6.32 3.88 2.95
N VAL A 95 -7.16 4.90 3.11
CA VAL A 95 -6.95 5.96 4.09
C VAL A 95 -8.01 5.83 5.16
N TRP A 96 -7.57 5.71 6.41
CA TRP A 96 -8.42 5.55 7.58
C TRP A 96 -8.14 6.67 8.59
N CYS A 97 -9.18 7.37 9.04
CA CYS A 97 -9.04 8.29 10.16
C CYS A 97 -8.89 7.53 11.49
N ARG A 98 -8.05 8.04 12.40
CA ARG A 98 -7.73 7.44 13.71
C ARG A 98 -8.94 7.01 14.52
N HIS A 99 -10.02 7.80 14.46
CA HIS A 99 -11.23 7.58 15.24
C HIS A 99 -12.05 6.38 14.77
N GLY A 100 -11.81 5.89 13.55
CA GLY A 100 -12.49 4.73 12.99
C GLY A 100 -11.68 3.43 13.07
N LEU A 101 -10.42 3.49 13.52
CA LEU A 101 -9.54 2.33 13.48
C LEU A 101 -9.94 1.30 14.55
N GLN A 102 -10.34 0.12 14.09
CA GLN A 102 -10.72 -1.00 14.95
C GLN A 102 -9.66 -2.10 14.84
N ALA A 103 -8.76 -2.18 15.83
CA ALA A 103 -7.62 -3.10 15.81
C ALA A 103 -8.02 -4.57 15.54
N HIS A 104 -9.17 -5.02 16.07
CA HIS A 104 -9.69 -6.38 15.85
C HIS A 104 -10.09 -6.65 14.38
N ARG A 105 -10.22 -5.62 13.53
CA ARG A 105 -10.52 -5.74 12.10
C ARG A 105 -9.30 -5.55 11.21
N LEU A 106 -8.10 -5.37 11.78
CA LEU A 106 -6.87 -5.16 11.02
C LEU A 106 -6.64 -6.28 10.01
N GLN A 107 -6.76 -7.55 10.42
CA GLN A 107 -6.56 -8.68 9.51
C GLN A 107 -7.54 -8.65 8.33
N ALA A 108 -8.83 -8.47 8.61
CA ALA A 108 -9.85 -8.40 7.56
C ALA A 108 -9.62 -7.23 6.58
N TRP A 109 -9.09 -6.11 7.07
CA TRP A 109 -8.70 -4.98 6.23
C TRP A 109 -7.50 -5.33 5.34
N LEU A 110 -6.47 -5.97 5.89
CA LEU A 110 -5.31 -6.39 5.12
C LEU A 110 -5.65 -7.40 4.03
N ASP A 111 -6.50 -8.38 4.35
CA ASP A 111 -6.98 -9.38 3.40
C ASP A 111 -7.80 -8.74 2.27
N ASP A 112 -8.66 -7.78 2.61
CA ASP A 112 -9.44 -7.02 1.64
C ASP A 112 -8.55 -6.20 0.69
N HIS A 113 -7.57 -5.49 1.24
CA HIS A 113 -6.61 -4.72 0.46
C HIS A 113 -5.78 -5.61 -0.47
N ALA A 114 -5.26 -6.73 0.04
CA ALA A 114 -4.49 -7.69 -0.73
C ALA A 114 -5.34 -8.32 -1.85
N ARG A 115 -6.61 -8.65 -1.58
CA ARG A 115 -7.55 -9.13 -2.60
C ARG A 115 -7.76 -8.11 -3.72
N ARG A 116 -7.99 -6.83 -3.39
CA ARG A 116 -8.12 -5.75 -4.38
C ARG A 116 -6.83 -5.53 -5.17
N HIS A 117 -5.67 -5.62 -4.52
CA HIS A 117 -4.37 -5.59 -5.19
C HIS A 117 -4.25 -6.67 -6.25
N ARG A 118 -4.59 -7.92 -5.91
CA ARG A 118 -4.56 -9.04 -6.86
C ARG A 118 -5.53 -8.84 -8.01
N ALA A 119 -6.75 -8.36 -7.75
CA ALA A 119 -7.72 -8.06 -8.80
C ALA A 119 -7.17 -7.03 -9.80
N TRP A 120 -6.54 -5.96 -9.32
CA TRP A 120 -5.89 -4.97 -10.20
C TRP A 120 -4.70 -5.55 -10.96
N LEU A 121 -3.87 -6.36 -10.31
CA LEU A 121 -2.76 -7.06 -10.98
C LEU A 121 -3.27 -7.95 -12.12
N HIS A 122 -4.36 -8.69 -11.90
CA HIS A 122 -4.98 -9.52 -12.93
C HIS A 122 -5.53 -8.68 -14.09
N LEU A 123 -6.29 -7.62 -13.81
CA LEU A 123 -6.83 -6.73 -14.86
C LEU A 123 -5.72 -6.09 -15.72
N LEU A 124 -4.61 -5.69 -15.08
CA LEU A 124 -3.46 -5.15 -15.78
C LEU A 124 -2.78 -6.19 -16.69
N ALA A 125 -2.74 -7.45 -16.28
CA ALA A 125 -2.18 -8.55 -17.07
C ALA A 125 -3.10 -8.93 -18.25
N GLU A 126 -4.41 -8.95 -18.05
CA GLU A 126 -5.42 -9.23 -19.08
C GLU A 126 -5.48 -8.14 -20.16
N GLY A 127 -5.20 -6.88 -19.80
CA GLY A 127 -5.05 -5.76 -20.74
C GLY A 127 -3.90 -5.90 -21.75
N GLY A 128 -3.18 -7.02 -21.77
CA GLY A 128 -2.19 -7.36 -22.79
C GLY A 128 -0.84 -6.68 -22.62
N HIS A 129 -0.63 -5.87 -21.57
CA HIS A 129 0.69 -5.30 -21.32
C HIS A 129 1.56 -6.18 -20.43
N GLN A 130 2.08 -7.26 -21.01
CA GLN A 130 2.88 -8.29 -20.33
C GLN A 130 4.24 -7.80 -19.77
N GLY A 131 4.64 -6.54 -20.03
CA GLY A 131 5.78 -5.88 -19.36
C GLY A 131 5.45 -5.29 -17.97
N ILE A 132 4.20 -5.40 -17.52
CA ILE A 132 3.62 -4.74 -16.33
C ILE A 132 3.89 -5.45 -15.01
N ALA A 133 4.04 -6.77 -15.01
CA ALA A 133 4.07 -7.58 -13.80
C ALA A 133 5.48 -7.74 -13.17
N ARG A 134 6.44 -6.85 -13.47
CA ARG A 134 7.68 -6.86 -12.70
C ARG A 134 7.41 -6.18 -11.35
N PRO A 135 7.67 -6.85 -10.21
CA PRO A 135 7.63 -6.18 -8.92
C PRO A 135 8.52 -4.95 -9.01
N ASN A 136 7.97 -3.79 -8.65
CA ASN A 136 8.66 -2.52 -8.74
C ASN A 136 9.94 -2.59 -7.90
N GLU A 137 11.10 -2.81 -8.52
CA GLU A 137 12.39 -2.86 -7.81
C GLU A 137 12.68 -1.52 -7.11
N GLY A 138 12.17 -0.39 -7.62
CA GLY A 138 12.22 0.91 -6.94
C GLY A 138 11.27 1.07 -5.75
N PHE A 139 10.15 0.31 -5.72
CA PHE A 139 9.26 0.23 -4.54
C PHE A 139 9.90 -0.67 -3.48
N ALA A 140 10.55 -1.76 -3.91
CA ALA A 140 11.36 -2.62 -3.07
C ALA A 140 12.63 -1.93 -2.55
N ALA A 141 13.32 -1.06 -3.32
CA ALA A 141 14.59 -0.45 -2.92
C ALA A 141 14.42 0.59 -1.79
N ARG A 142 13.35 1.40 -1.82
CA ARG A 142 12.98 2.24 -0.67
C ARG A 142 12.48 1.43 0.53
N SER A 143 12.01 0.21 0.28
CA SER A 143 11.62 -0.73 1.33
C SER A 143 12.76 -1.64 1.77
N ALA A 144 13.87 -1.81 1.03
CA ALA A 144 14.98 -2.69 1.38
C ALA A 144 15.83 -2.08 2.51
N MET A 145 15.84 -0.75 2.64
CA MET A 145 16.32 -0.09 3.86
C MET A 145 15.40 -0.32 5.08
N ALA A 146 14.13 -0.68 4.88
CA ALA A 146 13.17 -0.97 5.95
C ALA A 146 12.91 -2.47 6.20
N ALA A 147 13.15 -3.32 5.19
CA ALA A 147 12.82 -4.74 5.12
C ALA A 147 14.05 -5.65 5.26
N ALA A 148 15.24 -5.09 5.50
CA ALA A 148 16.40 -5.87 5.94
C ALA A 148 16.17 -6.53 7.32
N HIS A 149 15.07 -6.20 8.00
CA HIS A 149 14.61 -6.86 9.20
C HIS A 149 13.33 -7.64 8.92
N ASP A 150 13.53 -8.78 8.26
CA ASP A 150 12.52 -9.81 7.98
C ASP A 150 11.92 -10.31 9.30
N LEU A 151 10.78 -9.75 9.70
CA LEU A 151 9.98 -10.30 10.79
C LEU A 151 9.26 -11.53 10.26
N SER A 152 9.95 -12.67 10.38
CA SER A 152 9.36 -14.01 10.40
C SER A 152 8.47 -14.16 11.64
N GLY A 153 7.41 -13.35 11.74
CA GLY A 153 6.36 -13.44 12.74
C GLY A 153 5.21 -14.25 12.19
N ARG A 154 5.28 -15.58 12.33
CA ARG A 154 4.16 -16.49 12.04
C ARG A 154 3.04 -16.18 13.05
N PHE A 155 1.90 -15.67 12.60
CA PHE A 155 0.73 -15.52 13.46
C PHE A 155 0.16 -16.93 13.74
N VAL A 156 0.10 -17.31 15.02
CA VAL A 156 -0.66 -18.45 15.55
C VAL A 156 -1.73 -17.90 16.47
#